data_AF-A0A9X2F5Q3-F1
#
_entry.id   AF-A0A9X2F5Q3-F1
#
_cell.length_a   1.000
_cell.length_b   1.000
_cell.length_c   1.000
_cell.angle_alpha   90.00
_cell.angle_beta   90.00
_cell.angle_gamma   90.00
#
_symmetry.space_group_name_H-M   'P 1'
#
loop_
_entity.id
_entity.type
_entity.pdbx_description
1 polymer ?
#
loop_
_entity_poly.entity_id
_entity_poly.type
_entity_poly.pdbx_seq_one_letter_code
_entity_poly.pdbx_strand_id
1 'polypeptide(L)'
;MTKLQPKLTSGPGAMAKALGITRLHNAMSLVADDVWIEDQGVIIPEDNIVSAPRVGVDYAGEDALKPWRFYIADNMFVSKKVKSK
;
A
#
# COMPACT_ATOMS: atom_id res chain seq x y z
N MET A 1 -11.46 -16.34 -19.12
CA MET A 1 -11.67 -15.38 -18.01
C MET A 1 -10.32 -15.05 -17.40
N THR A 2 -9.98 -13.76 -17.25
CA THR A 2 -8.72 -13.34 -16.64
C THR A 2 -8.74 -13.65 -15.14
N LYS A 3 -7.82 -14.49 -14.67
CA LYS A 3 -7.73 -14.85 -13.25
C LYS A 3 -7.05 -13.70 -12.50
N LEU A 4 -7.73 -13.11 -11.53
CA LEU A 4 -7.14 -12.10 -10.65
C LEU A 4 -5.94 -12.70 -9.89
N GLN A 5 -4.85 -11.94 -9.80
CA GLN A 5 -3.64 -12.29 -9.06
C GLN A 5 -3.33 -11.25 -7.98
N PRO A 6 -4.07 -11.22 -6.86
CA PRO A 6 -3.89 -10.19 -5.84
C PRO A 6 -2.45 -10.15 -5.28
N LYS A 7 -1.78 -11.30 -5.28
CA LYS A 7 -0.39 -11.45 -4.80
C LYS A 7 0.65 -10.69 -5.60
N LEU A 8 0.33 -10.25 -6.82
CA LEU A 8 1.27 -9.54 -7.69
C LEU A 8 1.76 -8.24 -7.06
N THR A 9 0.85 -7.50 -6.42
CA THR A 9 1.13 -6.19 -5.80
C THR A 9 0.75 -6.13 -4.32
N SER A 10 0.40 -7.26 -3.68
CA SER A 10 0.02 -7.31 -2.26
C SER A 10 1.22 -7.24 -1.31
N GLY A 11 1.97 -6.13 -1.36
CA GLY A 11 3.07 -5.83 -0.46
C GLY A 11 4.08 -4.88 -1.09
N PRO A 12 4.84 -4.11 -0.29
CA PRO A 12 5.75 -3.09 -0.80
C PRO A 12 6.83 -3.68 -1.72
N GLY A 13 7.47 -4.79 -1.31
CA GLY A 13 8.47 -5.46 -2.13
C GLY A 13 7.89 -6.21 -3.34
N ALA A 14 6.64 -6.69 -3.27
CA ALA A 14 5.98 -7.34 -4.40
C ALA A 14 5.60 -6.33 -5.49
N MET A 15 5.00 -5.21 -5.08
CA MET A 15 4.65 -4.10 -5.96
C MET A 15 5.90 -3.51 -6.64
N ALA A 16 6.98 -3.27 -5.88
CA ALA A 16 8.22 -2.78 -6.46
C ALA A 16 8.77 -3.73 -7.55
N LYS A 17 8.78 -5.04 -7.30
CA LYS A 17 9.19 -6.03 -8.31
C LYS A 17 8.26 -6.05 -9.53
N ALA A 18 6.95 -6.02 -9.31
CA ALA A 18 5.96 -6.08 -10.38
C ALA A 18 6.05 -4.88 -11.33
N LEU A 19 6.40 -3.70 -10.81
CA LEU A 19 6.55 -2.47 -11.58
C LEU A 19 8.00 -2.20 -12.04
N GLY A 20 8.95 -3.08 -11.74
CA GLY A 20 10.36 -2.85 -12.08
C GLY A 20 11.04 -1.75 -11.26
N ILE A 21 10.47 -1.34 -10.13
CA ILE A 21 11.07 -0.34 -9.25
C ILE A 21 12.30 -0.94 -8.54
N THR A 22 13.46 -0.44 -8.94
CA THR A 22 14.77 -0.74 -8.35
C THR A 22 15.34 0.47 -7.59
N ARG A 23 16.53 0.29 -6.99
CA ARG A 23 17.28 1.37 -6.32
C ARG A 23 17.65 2.54 -7.25
N LEU A 24 17.64 2.34 -8.57
CA LEU A 24 17.93 3.39 -9.54
C LEU A 24 16.89 4.51 -9.51
N HIS A 25 15.67 4.23 -9.04
CA HIS A 25 14.59 5.21 -8.91
C HIS A 25 14.63 6.02 -7.61
N ASN A 26 15.62 5.76 -6.74
CA ASN A 26 15.73 6.50 -5.49
C ASN A 26 16.01 7.98 -5.78
N ALA A 27 15.33 8.87 -5.05
CA ALA A 27 15.39 10.33 -5.23
C ALA A 27 14.91 10.86 -6.60
N MET A 28 14.29 10.03 -7.44
CA MET A 28 13.58 10.51 -8.62
C MET A 28 12.36 11.35 -8.22
N SER A 29 12.05 12.35 -9.06
CA SER A 29 10.86 13.18 -8.91
C SER A 29 9.61 12.39 -9.32
N LEU A 30 8.57 12.42 -8.48
CA LEU A 30 7.25 11.86 -8.81
C LEU A 30 6.36 12.82 -9.62
N VAL A 31 6.88 14.01 -9.96
CA VAL A 31 6.22 14.99 -10.84
C VAL A 31 6.91 15.10 -12.20
N ALA A 32 7.69 14.09 -12.57
CA ALA A 32 8.35 13.94 -13.87
C ALA A 32 7.72 12.78 -14.66
N ASP A 33 8.24 12.50 -15.85
CA ASP A 33 7.60 11.59 -16.81
C ASP A 33 7.96 10.10 -16.61
N ASP A 34 9.04 9.78 -15.90
CA ASP A 34 9.51 8.39 -15.74
C ASP A 34 8.62 7.57 -14.79
N VAL A 35 8.28 8.15 -13.63
CA VAL A 35 7.39 7.56 -12.61
C VAL A 35 6.57 8.68 -12.01
N TRP A 36 5.25 8.58 -12.07
CA TRP A 36 4.33 9.62 -11.60
C TRP A 36 3.16 9.04 -10.82
N ILE A 37 2.41 9.93 -10.16
CA ILE A 37 1.13 9.62 -9.55
C ILE A 37 0.05 10.27 -10.42
N GLU A 38 -0.94 9.50 -10.83
CA GLU A 38 -2.06 9.99 -11.63
C GLU A 38 -3.34 10.05 -10.79
N ASP A 39 -4.06 11.17 -10.87
CA ASP A 39 -5.39 11.28 -10.31
C ASP A 39 -6.43 10.71 -11.29
N GLN A 40 -7.01 9.58 -10.91
CA GLN A 40 -8.06 8.88 -11.67
C GLN A 40 -9.47 9.33 -11.25
N GLY A 41 -9.61 10.38 -10.43
CA GLY A 41 -10.89 10.87 -9.91
C GLY A 41 -11.56 9.90 -8.93
N VAL A 42 -10.79 8.99 -8.33
CA VAL A 42 -11.30 7.98 -7.41
C VAL A 42 -11.55 8.59 -6.04
N ILE A 43 -12.81 8.63 -5.62
CA ILE A 43 -13.21 9.11 -4.29
C ILE A 43 -13.55 7.90 -3.40
N ILE A 44 -12.85 7.78 -2.27
CA ILE A 44 -13.10 6.74 -1.27
C ILE A 44 -13.80 7.37 -0.05
N PRO A 45 -14.98 6.87 0.38
CA PRO A 45 -15.63 7.31 1.60
C PRO A 45 -14.74 7.10 2.83
N GLU A 46 -14.78 8.01 3.81
CA GLU A 46 -13.98 7.90 5.03
C GLU A 46 -14.24 6.58 5.79
N ASP A 47 -15.51 6.14 5.84
CA ASP A 47 -15.91 4.87 6.46
C ASP A 47 -15.29 3.63 5.80
N ASN A 48 -14.80 3.77 4.56
CA ASN A 48 -14.10 2.70 3.85
C ASN A 48 -12.58 2.76 4.05
N ILE A 49 -12.04 3.74 4.79
CA ILE A 49 -10.62 3.85 5.09
C ILE A 49 -10.34 3.21 6.46
N VAL A 50 -9.66 2.07 6.46
CA VAL A 50 -9.22 1.42 7.68
C VAL A 50 -7.90 2.02 8.13
N SER A 51 -7.84 2.48 9.38
CA SER A 51 -6.61 2.88 10.05
C SER A 51 -6.14 1.79 11.02
N ALA A 52 -4.86 1.42 10.95
CA ALA A 52 -4.29 0.31 11.70
C ALA A 52 -2.81 0.53 12.05
N PRO A 53 -2.26 -0.25 13.00
CA PRO A 53 -0.82 -0.35 13.20
C PRO A 53 -0.06 -0.69 11.92
N ARG A 54 1.16 -0.16 11.79
CA ARG A 54 2.09 -0.46 10.70
C ARG A 54 2.57 -1.91 10.80
N VAL A 55 3.00 -2.48 9.68
CA VAL A 55 3.47 -3.88 9.62
C VAL A 55 4.98 -3.93 9.81
N GLY A 56 5.47 -4.80 10.69
CA GLY A 56 6.90 -5.07 10.85
C GLY A 56 7.68 -3.97 11.58
N VAL A 57 7.01 -3.19 12.44
CA VAL A 57 7.61 -2.10 13.22
C VAL A 57 7.55 -2.37 14.73
N ASP A 58 7.45 -3.63 15.15
CA ASP A 58 7.30 -4.00 16.57
C ASP A 58 8.48 -3.50 17.44
N TYR A 59 9.63 -3.24 16.80
CA TYR A 59 10.81 -2.63 17.43
C TYR A 59 10.60 -1.16 17.88
N ALA A 60 9.54 -0.50 17.42
CA ALA A 60 9.26 0.91 17.71
C ALA A 60 8.53 1.12 19.05
N GLY A 61 8.34 0.08 19.87
CA GLY A 61 7.69 0.21 21.18
C GLY A 61 6.26 0.75 21.07
N GLU A 62 5.93 1.78 21.85
CA GLU A 62 4.60 2.41 21.83
C GLU A 62 4.21 2.96 20.44
N ASP A 63 5.19 3.42 19.66
CA ASP A 63 4.98 3.93 18.30
C ASP A 63 4.59 2.82 17.29
N ALA A 64 4.79 1.55 17.65
CA ALA A 64 4.32 0.43 16.84
C ALA A 64 2.79 0.31 16.86
N LEU A 65 2.15 0.78 17.94
CA LEU A 65 0.69 0.69 18.14
C LEU A 65 -0.07 1.84 17.45
N LYS A 66 0.64 2.89 17.01
CA LYS A 66 0.01 4.05 16.39
C LYS A 66 -0.69 3.69 15.07
N PRO A 67 -1.89 4.24 14.81
CA PRO A 67 -2.71 3.89 13.67
C PRO A 67 -2.25 4.66 12.41
N TRP A 68 -1.03 4.37 11.96
CA TRP A 68 -0.34 5.07 10.88
C TRP A 68 -0.23 4.25 9.60
N ARG A 69 -1.13 3.28 9.42
CA ARG A 69 -1.28 2.53 8.19
C ARG A 69 -2.73 2.59 7.74
N PHE A 70 -2.93 3.10 6.53
CA PHE A 70 -4.24 3.29 5.93
C PHE A 70 -4.42 2.35 4.75
N TYR A 71 -5.61 1.78 4.60
CA TYR A 71 -5.97 0.99 3.43
C TYR A 71 -7.49 0.94 3.24
N ILE A 72 -7.94 0.62 2.04
CA ILE A 72 -9.38 0.50 1.72
C ILE A 72 -9.94 -0.80 2.30
N ALA A 73 -11.04 -0.72 3.05
CA ALA A 73 -11.79 -1.85 3.59
C ALA A 73 -12.12 -2.87 2.49
N ASP A 74 -12.10 -4.16 2.86
CA ASP A 74 -12.41 -5.31 1.98
C ASP A 74 -11.61 -5.44 0.68
N ASN A 75 -10.63 -4.58 0.42
CA ASN A 75 -9.81 -4.63 -0.78
C ASN A 75 -8.92 -5.89 -0.79
N MET A 76 -9.04 -6.71 -1.84
CA MET A 76 -8.31 -7.99 -1.98
C MET A 76 -6.80 -7.83 -2.22
N PHE A 77 -6.34 -6.64 -2.63
CA PHE A 77 -4.93 -6.34 -2.90
C PHE A 77 -4.15 -5.93 -1.65
N VAL A 78 -4.81 -5.74 -0.50
CA VAL A 78 -4.17 -5.38 0.77
C VAL A 78 -3.36 -6.56 1.32
N SER A 79 -2.07 -6.33 1.59
CA SER A 79 -1.11 -7.35 2.01
C SER A 79 -1.41 -7.99 3.36
N LYS A 80 -1.83 -7.19 4.36
CA LYS A 80 -2.17 -7.65 5.71
C LYS A 80 -3.36 -6.86 6.23
N LYS A 81 -4.53 -7.49 6.27
CA LYS A 81 -5.74 -6.90 6.86
C LYS A 81 -5.68 -7.04 8.39
N VAL A 82 -6.12 -6.04 9.14
CA VAL A 82 -6.47 -6.29 10.54
C VAL A 82 -7.68 -7.23 10.56
N LYS A 83 -7.66 -8.21 11.46
CA LYS A 83 -8.84 -9.04 11.70
C LYS A 83 -9.91 -8.14 12.32
N SER A 84 -11.12 -8.20 11.80
CA SER A 84 -12.30 -7.73 12.52
C SER A 84 -12.34 -8.45 13.87
N LYS A 85 -12.65 -7.71 14.94
CA LYS A 85 -13.05 -8.33 16.21
C LYS A 85 -14.36 -9.09 16.02
#